data_AF-A0A2V7SH03-F1
#
_entry.id   AF-A0A2V7SH03-F1
#
_cell.length_a   1.000
_cell.length_b   1.000
_cell.length_c   1.000
_cell.angle_alpha   90.00
_cell.angle_beta   90.00
_cell.angle_gamma   90.00
#
_symmetry.space_group_name_H-M   'P 1'
#
loop_
_entity.id
_entity.type
_entity.pdbx_description
1 polymer ?
#
loop_
_entity_poly.entity_id
_entity_poly.type
_entity_poly.pdbx_seq_one_letter_code
_entity_poly.pdbx_strand_id
1 'polypeptide(L)'
;MTRREVLAWLEARRPIPPDALRACLEAAVTDAELPPLVPLPDQLAVLGRRVLGRVAGRPEGGRELALELLAADAFITYAFEAQAEADATGLAGLAERIAGSEP
;
A
#
# COMPACT_ATOMS: atom_id res chain seq x y z
N MET A 1 -7.03 9.49 6.61
CA MET A 1 -5.86 10.39 6.51
C MET A 1 -5.87 11.16 5.20
N THR A 2 -5.16 12.28 5.13
CA THR A 2 -4.87 13.03 3.90
C THR A 2 -3.66 12.44 3.17
N ARG A 3 -3.50 12.73 1.87
CA ARG A 3 -2.33 12.31 1.08
C ARG A 3 -1.00 12.68 1.75
N ARG A 4 -0.89 13.91 2.25
CA ARG A 4 0.32 14.40 2.93
C ARG A 4 0.66 13.57 4.17
N GLU A 5 -0.35 13.15 4.92
CA GLU A 5 -0.17 12.32 6.11
C GLU A 5 0.27 10.90 5.76
N VAL A 6 -0.26 10.32 4.68
CA VAL A 6 0.19 9.01 4.17
C VAL A 6 1.67 9.08 3.75
N LEU A 7 2.05 10.11 2.98
CA LEU A 7 3.45 10.30 2.56
C LEU A 7 4.39 10.46 3.75
N ALA A 8 4.00 11.28 4.74
CA ALA A 8 4.80 11.46 5.96
C ALA A 8 4.95 10.16 6.76
N TRP A 9 3.91 9.32 6.83
CA TRP A 9 3.97 8.02 7.51
C TRP A 9 4.93 7.05 6.78
N LEU A 10 4.91 7.04 5.44
CA LEU A 10 5.83 6.24 4.62
C LEU A 10 7.29 6.69 4.77
N GLU A 11 7.53 8.01 4.82
CA GLU A 11 8.87 8.58 5.01
C GLU A 11 9.47 8.20 6.38
N ALA A 12 8.62 8.01 7.38
CA ALA A 12 9.02 7.60 8.72
C ALA A 12 9.40 6.10 8.83
N ARG A 13 9.12 5.27 7.81
CA ARG A 13 9.36 3.82 7.87
C ARG A 13 10.82 3.45 8.09
N ARG A 14 11.05 2.42 8.91
CA ARG A 14 12.38 1.86 9.19
C ARG A 14 12.34 0.33 9.09
N PRO A 15 13.33 -0.32 8.44
CA PRO A 15 14.47 0.28 7.74
C PRO A 15 14.03 1.15 6.55
N ILE A 16 14.88 2.11 6.16
CA ILE A 16 14.56 3.03 5.07
C ILE A 16 14.46 2.22 3.76
N PRO A 17 13.35 2.29 3.02
CA PRO A 17 13.23 1.60 1.73
C PRO A 17 14.28 2.08 0.73
N PRO A 18 14.79 1.21 -0.17
CA PRO A 18 15.64 1.64 -1.27
C PRO A 18 14.95 2.73 -2.12
N ASP A 19 15.74 3.69 -2.64
CA ASP A 19 15.19 4.90 -3.27
C ASP A 19 14.26 4.62 -4.47
N ALA A 20 14.56 3.59 -5.26
CA ALA A 20 13.69 3.19 -6.38
C ALA A 20 12.31 2.72 -5.88
N LEU A 21 12.25 1.96 -4.79
CA LEU A 21 10.99 1.54 -4.18
C LEU A 21 10.25 2.73 -3.57
N ARG A 22 10.97 3.60 -2.85
CA ARG A 22 10.41 4.82 -2.26
C ARG A 22 9.73 5.71 -3.32
N ALA A 23 10.40 5.94 -4.44
CA ALA A 23 9.85 6.71 -5.56
C ALA A 23 8.57 6.07 -6.13
N CYS A 24 8.52 4.74 -6.26
CA CYS A 24 7.32 4.03 -6.70
C CYS A 24 6.16 4.18 -5.70
N LEU A 25 6.43 4.12 -4.40
CA LEU A 25 5.41 4.31 -3.36
C LEU A 25 4.86 5.74 -3.38
N GLU A 26 5.74 6.74 -3.47
CA GLU A 26 5.35 8.17 -3.55
C GLU A 26 4.52 8.47 -4.80
N ALA A 27 4.91 7.93 -5.96
CA ALA A 27 4.16 8.07 -7.20
C ALA A 27 2.74 7.46 -7.07
N ALA A 28 2.64 6.23 -6.56
CA ALA A 28 1.35 5.57 -6.37
C ALA A 28 0.40 6.32 -5.43
N VAL A 29 0.93 6.96 -4.38
CA VAL A 29 0.15 7.79 -3.45
C VAL A 29 -0.26 9.14 -4.06
N THR A 30 0.61 9.71 -4.89
CA THR A 30 0.36 10.99 -5.57
C THR A 30 -0.72 10.85 -6.64
N ASP A 31 -0.65 9.77 -7.43
CA ASP A 31 -1.58 9.49 -8.53
C ASP A 31 -2.95 9.00 -8.04
N ALA A 32 -3.03 8.52 -6.80
CA ALA A 32 -4.28 8.02 -6.25
C ALA A 32 -5.20 9.14 -5.74
N GLU A 33 -6.49 8.98 -6.02
CA GLU A 33 -7.54 9.60 -5.23
C GLU A 33 -7.65 8.85 -3.89
N LEU A 34 -7.40 9.59 -2.81
CA LEU A 34 -7.48 9.12 -1.44
C LEU A 34 -8.66 9.79 -0.76
N PRO A 35 -9.79 9.06 -0.55
CA PRO A 35 -10.94 9.62 0.11
C PRO A 35 -10.57 10.08 1.54
N PRO A 36 -11.06 11.26 1.97
CA PRO A 36 -10.90 11.67 3.36
C PRO A 36 -11.60 10.66 4.28
N LEU A 37 -11.16 10.60 5.55
CA LEU A 37 -11.74 9.78 6.62
C LEU A 37 -11.52 8.25 6.53
N VAL A 38 -10.93 7.71 5.46
CA VAL A 38 -10.53 6.29 5.42
C VAL A 38 -9.32 6.08 6.37
N PRO A 39 -9.34 5.03 7.22
CA PRO A 39 -8.20 4.68 8.07
C PRO A 39 -6.94 4.35 7.25
N LEU A 40 -5.77 4.64 7.82
CA LEU A 40 -4.49 4.42 7.13
C LEU A 40 -4.29 2.96 6.66
N PRO A 41 -4.58 1.92 7.46
CA PRO A 41 -4.45 0.53 7.02
C PRO A 41 -5.25 0.24 5.74
N ASP A 42 -6.51 0.69 5.70
CA ASP A 42 -7.37 0.48 4.54
C ASP A 42 -6.92 1.29 3.32
N GLN A 43 -6.40 2.52 3.52
CA GLN A 43 -5.83 3.32 2.42
C GLN A 43 -4.62 2.61 1.78
N LEU A 44 -3.70 2.09 2.60
CA LEU A 44 -2.51 1.36 2.14
C LEU A 44 -2.91 0.05 1.43
N ALA A 45 -3.87 -0.69 1.98
CA ALA A 45 -4.41 -1.90 1.36
C ALA A 45 -5.00 -1.63 -0.03
N VAL A 46 -5.79 -0.56 -0.17
CA VAL A 46 -6.37 -0.13 -1.46
C VAL A 46 -5.28 0.25 -2.46
N LEU A 47 -4.25 0.98 -2.03
CA LEU A 47 -3.11 1.34 -2.88
C LEU A 47 -2.38 0.08 -3.39
N GLY A 48 -2.06 -0.87 -2.50
CA GLY A 48 -1.42 -2.13 -2.86
C GLY A 48 -2.22 -2.92 -3.89
N ARG A 49 -3.53 -3.08 -3.67
CA ARG A 49 -4.42 -3.76 -4.63
C ARG A 49 -4.51 -3.05 -5.99
N ARG A 50 -4.56 -1.71 -5.99
CA ARG A 50 -4.58 -0.91 -7.24
C ARG A 50 -3.29 -1.09 -8.04
N VAL A 51 -2.13 -1.05 -7.37
CA VAL A 51 -0.83 -1.28 -8.02
C VAL A 51 -0.75 -2.71 -8.57
N LEU A 52 -1.13 -3.71 -7.78
CA LEU A 52 -1.14 -5.11 -8.20
C LEU A 52 -2.04 -5.34 -9.42
N GLY A 53 -3.22 -4.73 -9.46
CA GLY A 53 -4.13 -4.80 -10.61
C GLY A 53 -3.51 -4.24 -11.90
N ARG A 54 -2.75 -3.15 -11.83
CA ARG A 54 -2.02 -2.60 -12.99
C ARG A 54 -0.93 -3.54 -13.50
N VAL A 55 -0.18 -4.15 -12.57
CA VAL A 55 0.87 -5.12 -12.92
C VAL A 55 0.26 -6.36 -13.57
N ALA A 56 -0.81 -6.92 -13.00
CA ALA A 56 -1.50 -8.09 -13.53
C ALA A 56 -2.10 -7.85 -14.94
N GLY A 57 -2.48 -6.61 -15.26
CA GLY A 57 -2.98 -6.22 -16.58
C GLY A 57 -1.92 -6.06 -17.67
N ARG A 58 -0.62 -6.23 -17.38
CA ARG A 58 0.49 -6.00 -18.31
C ARG A 58 1.43 -7.22 -18.41
N PRO A 59 1.02 -8.29 -19.13
CA PRO A 59 1.73 -9.57 -19.13
C PRO A 59 3.10 -9.53 -19.82
N GLU A 60 3.40 -8.52 -20.63
CA GLU A 60 4.64 -8.45 -21.42
C GLU A 60 5.89 -8.03 -20.63
N GLY A 61 5.79 -7.82 -19.30
CA GLY A 61 6.90 -7.98 -18.33
C GLY A 61 8.19 -7.15 -18.51
N GLY A 62 8.60 -6.41 -17.47
CA GLY A 62 9.88 -5.67 -17.47
C GLY A 62 10.35 -5.32 -16.06
N ARG A 63 11.54 -4.71 -15.95
CA ARG A 63 12.10 -4.32 -14.64
C ARG A 63 11.21 -3.31 -13.91
N GLU A 64 10.55 -2.41 -14.65
CA GLU A 64 9.60 -1.45 -14.09
C GLU A 64 8.41 -2.16 -13.42
N LEU A 65 7.90 -3.24 -14.03
CA LEU A 65 6.83 -4.05 -13.45
C LEU A 65 7.27 -4.80 -12.18
N ALA A 66 8.55 -5.16 -12.07
CA ALA A 66 9.08 -5.77 -10.84
C ALA A 66 9.11 -4.75 -9.67
N LEU A 67 9.45 -3.49 -9.93
CA LEU A 67 9.38 -2.43 -8.92
C LEU A 67 7.94 -2.11 -8.54
N GLU A 68 7.01 -2.05 -9.49
CA GLU A 68 5.59 -1.88 -9.19
C GLU A 68 5.03 -3.05 -8.36
N LEU A 69 5.43 -4.29 -8.68
CA LEU A 69 5.03 -5.46 -7.89
C LEU A 69 5.56 -5.39 -6.45
N LEU A 70 6.82 -4.98 -6.28
CA LEU A 70 7.40 -4.76 -4.94
C LEU A 70 6.71 -3.62 -4.19
N ALA A 71 6.31 -2.55 -4.88
CA ALA A 71 5.52 -1.48 -4.28
C ALA A 71 4.13 -1.98 -3.84
N ALA A 72 3.48 -2.83 -4.63
CA ALA A 72 2.21 -3.45 -4.26
C ALA A 72 2.35 -4.30 -2.98
N ASP A 73 3.37 -5.15 -2.92
CA ASP A 73 3.69 -5.96 -1.74
C ASP A 73 3.95 -5.08 -0.51
N ALA A 74 4.83 -4.09 -0.63
CA ALA A 74 5.14 -3.16 0.44
C ALA A 74 3.91 -2.41 0.98
N PHE A 75 2.98 -1.99 0.11
CA PHE A 75 1.73 -1.37 0.57
C PHE A 75 0.87 -2.33 1.40
N ILE A 76 0.81 -3.61 1.04
CA ILE A 76 0.08 -4.61 1.82
C ILE A 76 0.78 -4.85 3.16
N THR A 77 2.11 -5.00 3.18
CA THR A 77 2.88 -5.10 4.42
C THR A 77 2.65 -3.90 5.33
N TYR A 78 2.72 -2.68 4.78
CA TYR A 78 2.50 -1.46 5.54
C TYR A 78 1.06 -1.28 6.01
N ALA A 79 0.07 -1.81 5.30
CA ALA A 79 -1.30 -1.86 5.80
C ALA A 79 -1.38 -2.68 7.10
N PHE A 80 -0.74 -3.85 7.14
CA PHE A 80 -0.67 -4.67 8.35
C PHE A 80 0.15 -4.03 9.46
N GLU A 81 1.29 -3.41 9.15
CA GLU A 81 2.06 -2.65 10.16
C GLU A 81 1.23 -1.52 10.77
N ALA A 82 0.56 -0.71 9.93
CA ALA A 82 -0.30 0.37 10.40
C ALA A 82 -1.47 -0.15 11.25
N GLN A 83 -2.04 -1.30 10.89
CA GLN A 83 -3.08 -1.94 11.70
C GLN A 83 -2.52 -2.44 13.02
N ALA A 84 -1.35 -3.08 13.03
CA ALA A 84 -0.72 -3.54 14.26
C ALA A 84 -0.35 -2.39 15.20
N GLU A 85 0.12 -1.26 14.65
CA GLU A 85 0.41 -0.02 15.39
C GLU A 85 -0.86 0.61 16.00
N ALA A 86 -1.99 0.53 15.30
CA ALA A 86 -3.26 1.11 15.76
C ALA A 86 -4.05 0.17 16.69
N ASP A 87 -4.21 -1.08 16.30
CA ASP A 87 -4.90 -2.16 17.02
C ASP A 87 -4.56 -3.53 16.42
N ALA A 88 -3.70 -4.29 17.11
CA ALA A 88 -3.29 -5.63 16.67
C ALA A 88 -4.45 -6.64 16.60
N THR A 89 -5.55 -6.44 17.32
CA THR A 89 -6.69 -7.38 17.27
C THR A 89 -7.43 -7.31 15.94
N GLY A 90 -7.34 -6.19 15.22
CA GLY A 90 -7.95 -5.98 13.92
C GLY A 90 -7.22 -6.62 12.72
N LEU A 91 -6.07 -7.27 12.92
CA LEU A 91 -5.27 -7.83 11.82
C LEU A 91 -6.01 -8.89 11.01
N ALA A 92 -6.79 -9.76 11.66
CA ALA A 92 -7.56 -10.80 10.97
C ALA A 92 -8.62 -10.20 10.05
N GLY A 93 -9.39 -9.22 10.57
CA GLY A 93 -10.41 -8.53 9.76
C GLY A 93 -9.80 -7.74 8.61
N LEU A 94 -8.61 -7.15 8.78
CA LEU A 94 -7.90 -6.50 7.67
C LEU A 94 -7.51 -7.52 6.59
N ALA A 95 -7.01 -8.69 6.98
CA ALA A 95 -6.65 -9.74 6.03
C ALA A 95 -7.84 -10.22 5.20
N GLU A 96 -9.01 -10.41 5.82
CA GLU A 96 -10.25 -10.79 5.15
C GLU A 96 -10.67 -9.76 4.10
N ARG A 97 -10.65 -8.47 4.46
CA ARG A 97 -10.94 -7.36 3.52
C ARG A 97 -9.96 -7.32 2.35
N ILE A 98 -8.66 -7.52 2.61
CA ILE A 98 -7.61 -7.53 1.56
C ILE A 98 -7.81 -8.71 0.61
N ALA A 99 -8.12 -9.90 1.14
CA ALA A 99 -8.37 -11.10 0.37
C ALA A 99 -9.65 -11.02 -0.49
N GLY A 100 -10.48 -9.97 -0.31
CA GLY A 100 -11.79 -9.87 -0.95
C GLY A 100 -12.77 -10.93 -0.43
N SER A 101 -12.52 -11.42 0.79
CA SER A 101 -13.35 -12.41 1.48
C SER A 101 -14.21 -11.69 2.51
N GLU A 102 -15.03 -10.73 2.08
CA GLU A 102 -16.20 -10.32 2.86
C GLU A 102 -17.43 -11.09 2.33
N PRO A 103 -18.36 -11.51 3.20
CA PRO A 103 -19.63 -12.11 2.77
C PRO A 103 -20.50 -11.14 1.95
#